data_AF-A0A519Z858-F1
#
_entry.id   AF-A0A519Z858-F1
#
_cell.length_a   1.000
_cell.length_b   1.000
_cell.length_c   1.000
_cell.angle_alpha   90.00
_cell.angle_beta   90.00
_cell.angle_gamma   90.00
#
_symmetry.space_group_name_H-M   'P 1'
#
loop_
_entity.id
_entity.type
_entity.pdbx_description
1 polymer ?
#
loop_
_entity_poly.entity_id
_entity_poly.type
_entity_poly.pdbx_seq_one_letter_code
_entity_poly.pdbx_strand_id
1 'polypeptide(L)'
;AIAEQLGISNDKYNTEQLVSLGKFFIGRLNKLQSVEKPRFTMDQLKDIAVQGYVKMEKTDVFFDYHIPSVKPVMNSWIVTKIGIEGYYNPLSGEANINRMLPSVALPFVTCHEIAHQLGIGREDEANLIGYLVSSNSNNPYFQYSANYAMLKNILFEIRMKSPEDYDKLYATINTGTIRDFEADRDFWRKHNNDMFDYMGVAFDRFLKLNNQPKGTDSYQDIVLWLYNIHKKDL
;
A
#
# COMPACT_ATOMS: atom_id res chain seq x y z
N ALA A 1 14.47 11.56 -7.83
CA ALA A 1 13.30 10.70 -7.51
C ALA A 1 12.30 11.50 -6.68
N ILE A 2 11.01 11.17 -6.69
CA ILE A 2 9.97 11.88 -5.92
C ILE A 2 10.28 11.87 -4.42
N ALA A 3 10.79 10.75 -3.90
CA ALA A 3 11.23 10.66 -2.50
C ALA A 3 12.28 11.74 -2.15
N GLU A 4 13.24 12.02 -3.04
CA GLU A 4 14.27 13.04 -2.82
C GLU A 4 13.68 14.45 -2.85
N GLN A 5 12.74 14.72 -3.76
CA GLN A 5 12.02 16.00 -3.82
C GLN A 5 11.28 16.28 -2.50
N LEU A 6 10.70 15.24 -1.90
CA LEU A 6 10.02 15.30 -0.61
C LEU A 6 10.98 15.24 0.61
N GLY A 7 12.30 15.26 0.38
CA GLY A 7 13.30 15.24 1.45
C GLY A 7 13.40 13.90 2.20
N ILE A 8 12.94 12.80 1.60
CA ILE A 8 12.99 11.46 2.19
C ILE A 8 14.33 10.81 1.80
N SER A 9 15.13 10.47 2.81
CA SER A 9 16.44 9.83 2.62
C SER A 9 16.32 8.36 2.19
N ASN A 10 17.41 7.82 1.66
CA ASN A 10 17.56 6.41 1.27
C ASN A 10 18.49 5.64 2.23
N ASP A 11 18.49 5.99 3.52
CA ASP A 11 19.34 5.30 4.50
C ASP A 11 18.90 3.84 4.63
N LYS A 12 19.85 2.93 4.50
CA LYS A 12 19.59 1.49 4.66
C LYS A 12 19.30 1.15 6.11
N TYR A 13 18.52 0.10 6.32
CA TYR A 13 18.19 -0.44 7.64
C TYR A 13 18.61 -1.90 7.76
N ASN A 14 18.87 -2.33 8.99
CA ASN A 14 19.09 -3.72 9.32
C ASN A 14 17.77 -4.45 9.66
N THR A 15 17.83 -5.76 9.86
CA THR A 15 16.65 -6.59 10.17
C THR A 15 15.94 -6.14 11.45
N GLU A 16 16.67 -5.75 12.49
CA GLU A 16 16.08 -5.29 13.76
C GLU A 16 15.25 -4.01 13.56
N GLN A 17 15.77 -3.06 12.78
CA GLN A 17 15.09 -1.81 12.42
C GLN A 17 13.85 -2.07 11.55
N LEU A 18 13.92 -3.03 10.63
CA LEU A 18 12.75 -3.47 9.85
C LEU A 18 11.67 -4.09 10.76
N VAL A 19 12.07 -4.91 11.74
CA VAL A 19 11.17 -5.49 12.74
C VAL A 19 10.52 -4.39 13.58
N SER A 20 11.27 -3.36 13.99
CA SER A 20 10.71 -2.19 14.68
C SER A 20 9.70 -1.43 13.81
N LEU A 21 9.99 -1.26 12.51
CA LEU A 21 9.03 -0.68 11.55
C LEU A 21 7.75 -1.53 11.46
N GLY A 22 7.88 -2.86 11.42
CA GLY A 22 6.74 -3.78 11.47
C GLY A 22 5.90 -3.58 12.73
N LYS A 23 6.52 -3.55 13.91
CA LYS A 23 5.84 -3.28 15.20
C LYS A 23 5.09 -1.96 15.18
N PHE A 24 5.70 -0.91 14.64
CA PHE A 24 5.10 0.42 14.52
C PHE A 24 3.81 0.39 13.68
N PHE A 25 3.84 -0.22 12.50
CA PHE A 25 2.66 -0.33 11.63
C PHE A 25 1.56 -1.23 12.21
N ILE A 26 1.93 -2.33 12.87
CA ILE A 26 0.98 -3.17 13.61
C ILE A 26 0.32 -2.36 14.72
N GLY A 27 1.08 -1.59 15.48
CA GLY A 27 0.55 -0.70 16.53
C GLY A 27 -0.45 0.33 15.99
N ARG A 28 -0.18 0.92 14.82
CA ARG A 28 -1.11 1.83 14.15
C ARG A 28 -2.40 1.14 13.73
N LEU A 29 -2.33 -0.03 13.08
CA LEU A 29 -3.51 -0.77 12.65
C LEU A 29 -4.35 -1.27 13.83
N ASN A 30 -3.71 -1.76 14.88
CA ASN A 30 -4.39 -2.19 16.10
C ASN A 30 -5.19 -1.03 16.73
N LYS A 31 -4.65 0.20 16.73
CA LYS A 31 -5.37 1.41 17.20
C LYS A 31 -6.53 1.81 16.29
N LEU A 32 -6.40 1.57 14.99
CA LEU A 32 -7.42 1.89 13.99
C LEU A 32 -8.44 0.77 13.77
N GLN A 33 -8.37 -0.34 14.51
CA GLN A 33 -9.22 -1.50 14.23
C GLN A 33 -10.72 -1.21 14.38
N SER A 34 -11.10 -0.36 15.34
CA SER A 34 -12.49 -0.06 15.66
C SER A 34 -13.14 1.00 14.77
N VAL A 35 -12.38 1.57 13.82
CA VAL A 35 -12.93 2.58 12.90
C VAL A 35 -14.01 1.96 12.03
N GLU A 36 -14.98 2.77 11.62
CA GLU A 36 -15.97 2.34 10.64
C GLU A 36 -15.28 2.02 9.31
N LYS A 37 -15.58 0.85 8.74
CA LYS A 37 -14.99 0.36 7.48
C LYS A 37 -16.05 0.29 6.37
N PRO A 38 -16.71 1.40 5.98
CA PRO A 38 -17.80 1.37 5.01
C PRO A 38 -17.26 1.09 3.60
N ARG A 39 -18.07 0.46 2.75
CA ARG A 39 -17.77 0.42 1.32
C ARG A 39 -18.21 1.74 0.67
N PHE A 40 -17.29 2.69 0.59
CA PHE A 40 -17.53 4.00 -0.03
C PHE A 40 -18.05 3.88 -1.47
N THR A 41 -18.90 4.79 -1.92
CA THR A 41 -19.22 4.99 -3.34
C THR A 41 -18.01 5.53 -4.11
N MET A 42 -18.07 5.60 -5.45
CA MET A 42 -17.00 6.22 -6.23
C MET A 42 -16.82 7.70 -5.90
N ASP A 43 -17.91 8.45 -5.76
CA ASP A 43 -17.86 9.87 -5.42
C ASP A 43 -17.26 10.08 -4.03
N GLN A 44 -17.66 9.25 -3.05
CA GLN A 44 -17.06 9.31 -1.71
C GLN A 44 -15.55 9.02 -1.72
N LEU A 45 -15.10 8.00 -2.48
CA LEU A 45 -13.67 7.72 -2.62
C LEU A 45 -12.93 8.91 -3.24
N LYS A 46 -13.47 9.44 -4.34
CA LYS A 46 -12.91 10.60 -5.04
C LYS A 46 -12.81 11.80 -4.10
N ASP A 47 -13.90 12.17 -3.45
CA ASP A 47 -13.98 13.38 -2.62
C ASP A 47 -13.03 13.29 -1.43
N ILE A 48 -12.98 12.15 -0.74
CA ILE A 48 -12.08 11.97 0.42
C ILE A 48 -10.62 11.95 -0.03
N ALA A 49 -10.30 11.30 -1.17
CA ALA A 49 -8.94 11.28 -1.70
C ALA A 49 -8.48 12.69 -2.12
N VAL A 50 -9.33 13.44 -2.85
CA VAL A 50 -9.06 14.83 -3.24
C VAL A 50 -8.82 15.72 -2.02
N GLN A 51 -9.65 15.59 -0.97
CA GLN A 51 -9.43 16.31 0.28
C GLN A 51 -8.10 15.94 0.96
N GLY A 52 -7.67 14.69 0.82
CA GLY A 52 -6.34 14.24 1.24
C GLY A 52 -5.23 14.96 0.49
N TYR A 53 -5.31 15.05 -0.84
CA TYR A 53 -4.33 15.77 -1.67
C TYR A 53 -4.30 17.27 -1.33
N VAL A 54 -5.46 17.93 -1.23
CA VAL A 54 -5.57 19.34 -0.81
C VAL A 54 -4.97 19.56 0.59
N LYS A 55 -5.08 18.58 1.49
CA LYS A 55 -4.43 18.66 2.80
C LYS A 55 -2.90 18.59 2.68
N MET A 56 -2.38 17.69 1.84
CA MET A 56 -0.94 17.51 1.62
C MET A 56 -0.31 18.65 0.81
N GLU A 57 -1.07 19.30 -0.06
CA GLU A 57 -0.63 20.49 -0.80
C GLU A 57 -0.14 21.61 0.14
N LYS A 58 -0.73 21.70 1.34
CA LYS A 58 -0.31 22.66 2.38
C LYS A 58 1.10 22.40 2.92
N THR A 59 1.63 21.19 2.75
CA THR A 59 2.99 20.85 3.15
C THR A 59 3.97 20.94 1.98
N ASP A 60 3.54 20.60 0.77
CA ASP A 60 4.33 20.71 -0.45
C ASP A 60 3.42 20.87 -1.68
N VAL A 61 3.71 21.84 -2.55
CA VAL A 61 2.94 22.13 -3.77
C VAL A 61 2.91 20.95 -4.75
N PHE A 62 3.82 19.99 -4.62
CA PHE A 62 3.81 18.75 -5.40
C PHE A 62 2.46 18.01 -5.34
N PHE A 63 1.73 18.09 -4.23
CA PHE A 63 0.44 17.40 -4.06
C PHE A 63 -0.75 18.11 -4.71
N ASP A 64 -0.51 19.19 -5.44
CA ASP A 64 -1.57 19.97 -6.09
C ASP A 64 -2.28 19.18 -7.20
N TYR A 65 -3.55 18.84 -6.94
CA TYR A 65 -4.39 18.03 -7.80
C TYR A 65 -5.50 18.87 -8.46
N HIS A 66 -5.09 19.73 -9.39
CA HIS A 66 -5.93 20.75 -10.04
C HIS A 66 -7.17 20.23 -10.78
N ILE A 67 -7.10 19.07 -11.43
CA ILE A 67 -8.19 18.53 -12.27
C ILE A 67 -8.59 17.14 -11.78
N PRO A 68 -9.43 17.04 -10.74
CA PRO A 68 -9.85 15.75 -10.22
C PRO A 68 -10.66 14.90 -11.18
N SER A 69 -10.05 13.85 -11.72
CA SER A 69 -10.71 12.88 -12.58
C SER A 69 -10.42 11.45 -12.15
N VAL A 70 -11.30 10.93 -11.30
CA VAL A 70 -11.30 9.57 -10.76
C VAL A 70 -12.61 8.91 -11.14
N LYS A 71 -12.54 7.70 -11.70
CA LYS A 71 -13.74 6.96 -12.14
C LYS A 71 -13.56 5.45 -11.97
N PRO A 72 -14.64 4.65 -12.01
CA PRO A 72 -14.48 3.20 -12.05
C PRO A 72 -13.89 2.75 -13.38
N VAL A 73 -13.11 1.67 -13.36
CA VAL A 73 -12.67 0.97 -14.58
C VAL A 73 -13.87 0.54 -15.43
N MET A 74 -13.73 0.53 -16.76
CA MET A 74 -14.84 0.20 -17.67
C MET A 74 -15.39 -1.22 -17.48
N ASN A 75 -14.50 -2.19 -17.22
CA ASN A 75 -14.88 -3.58 -16.98
C ASN A 75 -14.07 -4.14 -15.80
N SER A 76 -14.65 -4.06 -14.60
CA SER A 76 -13.98 -4.52 -13.39
C SER A 76 -13.69 -6.02 -13.41
N TRP A 77 -14.50 -6.83 -14.10
CA TRP A 77 -14.26 -8.28 -14.17
C TRP A 77 -12.97 -8.60 -14.93
N ILE A 78 -12.78 -8.02 -16.13
CA ILE A 78 -11.56 -8.22 -16.92
C ILE A 78 -10.35 -7.70 -16.15
N VAL A 79 -10.43 -6.47 -15.63
CA VAL A 79 -9.34 -5.82 -14.89
C VAL A 79 -8.93 -6.65 -13.67
N THR A 80 -9.90 -7.18 -12.91
CA THR A 80 -9.62 -8.08 -11.79
C THR A 80 -9.01 -9.40 -12.25
N LYS A 81 -9.52 -9.99 -13.33
CA LYS A 81 -9.06 -11.28 -13.86
C LYS A 81 -7.57 -11.24 -14.24
N ILE A 82 -7.10 -10.10 -14.77
CA ILE A 82 -5.70 -9.89 -15.14
C ILE A 82 -4.83 -9.33 -14.00
N GLY A 83 -5.38 -9.14 -12.80
CA GLY A 83 -4.59 -8.80 -11.61
C GLY A 83 -4.34 -7.31 -11.38
N ILE A 84 -5.16 -6.43 -11.95
CA ILE A 84 -4.97 -4.98 -11.85
C ILE A 84 -5.91 -4.38 -10.79
N GLU A 85 -5.35 -3.56 -9.90
CA GLU A 85 -6.08 -2.85 -8.82
C GLU A 85 -6.68 -1.51 -9.29
N GLY A 86 -6.01 -0.86 -10.22
CA GLY A 86 -6.42 0.38 -10.85
C GLY A 86 -5.45 0.69 -12.00
N TYR A 87 -5.74 1.73 -12.76
CA TYR A 87 -4.76 2.25 -13.71
C TYR A 87 -5.04 3.72 -14.05
N TYR A 88 -3.97 4.46 -14.30
CA TYR A 88 -4.04 5.72 -15.03
C TYR A 88 -4.21 5.46 -16.53
N ASN A 89 -5.19 6.13 -17.16
CA ASN A 89 -5.35 6.09 -18.61
C ASN A 89 -4.64 7.29 -19.24
N PRO A 90 -3.54 7.08 -20.00
CA PRO A 90 -2.76 8.18 -20.58
C PRO A 90 -3.49 8.95 -21.69
N LEU A 91 -4.51 8.36 -22.32
CA LEU A 91 -5.26 9.01 -23.40
C LEU A 91 -6.33 9.96 -22.86
N SER A 92 -7.00 9.57 -21.78
CA SER A 92 -8.07 10.37 -21.18
C SER A 92 -7.61 11.19 -19.96
N GLY A 93 -6.44 10.87 -19.41
CA GLY A 93 -5.89 11.54 -18.23
C GLY A 93 -6.62 11.21 -16.93
N GLU A 94 -7.26 10.04 -16.83
CA GLU A 94 -8.14 9.67 -15.71
C GLU A 94 -7.54 8.55 -14.85
N ALA A 95 -7.68 8.65 -13.53
CA ALA A 95 -7.43 7.57 -12.60
C ALA A 95 -8.63 6.59 -12.59
N ASN A 96 -8.40 5.33 -12.95
CA ASN A 96 -9.45 4.31 -13.04
C ASN A 96 -9.32 3.31 -11.88
N ILE A 97 -10.36 3.20 -11.06
CA ILE A 97 -10.34 2.37 -9.84
C ILE A 97 -11.09 1.06 -10.09
N ASN A 98 -10.46 -0.08 -9.80
CA ASN A 98 -11.15 -1.36 -9.86
C ASN A 98 -12.09 -1.50 -8.66
N ARG A 99 -13.40 -1.49 -8.93
CA ARG A 99 -14.41 -1.50 -7.87
C ARG A 99 -14.74 -2.86 -7.30
N MET A 100 -14.21 -3.93 -7.89
CA MET A 100 -14.36 -5.29 -7.35
C MET A 100 -13.46 -5.56 -6.15
N LEU A 101 -12.40 -4.76 -5.94
CA LEU A 101 -11.46 -4.95 -4.84
C LEU A 101 -12.15 -5.04 -3.48
N PRO A 102 -11.55 -5.76 -2.51
CA PRO A 102 -11.93 -5.67 -1.11
C PRO A 102 -11.99 -4.21 -0.65
N SER A 103 -12.98 -3.86 0.17
CA SER A 103 -13.23 -2.46 0.55
C SER A 103 -12.04 -1.82 1.24
N VAL A 104 -11.24 -2.61 1.95
CA VAL A 104 -10.02 -2.16 2.65
C VAL A 104 -8.95 -1.63 1.71
N ALA A 105 -8.89 -2.11 0.46
CA ALA A 105 -7.87 -1.67 -0.51
C ALA A 105 -8.27 -0.37 -1.22
N LEU A 106 -9.57 -0.15 -1.42
CA LEU A 106 -10.08 0.94 -2.26
C LEU A 106 -9.58 2.34 -1.87
N PRO A 107 -9.50 2.74 -0.57
CA PRO A 107 -9.00 4.07 -0.23
C PRO A 107 -7.54 4.30 -0.64
N PHE A 108 -6.64 3.36 -0.29
CA PHE A 108 -5.22 3.44 -0.66
C PHE A 108 -5.03 3.43 -2.18
N VAL A 109 -5.67 2.48 -2.88
CA VAL A 109 -5.60 2.37 -4.34
C VAL A 109 -6.09 3.65 -5.01
N THR A 110 -7.17 4.27 -4.49
CA THR A 110 -7.65 5.55 -5.05
C THR A 110 -6.58 6.64 -4.95
N CYS A 111 -5.92 6.78 -3.80
CA CYS A 111 -4.83 7.75 -3.66
C CYS A 111 -3.63 7.41 -4.55
N HIS A 112 -3.29 6.12 -4.68
CA HIS A 112 -2.21 5.64 -5.55
C HIS A 112 -2.47 5.99 -7.03
N GLU A 113 -3.67 5.71 -7.55
CA GLU A 113 -3.99 6.00 -8.96
C GLU A 113 -4.05 7.52 -9.26
N ILE A 114 -4.43 8.33 -8.27
CA ILE A 114 -4.31 9.79 -8.39
C ILE A 114 -2.83 10.20 -8.48
N ALA A 115 -1.91 9.51 -7.79
CA ALA A 115 -0.49 9.81 -7.91
C ALA A 115 0.01 9.58 -9.34
N HIS A 116 -0.44 8.50 -9.99
CA HIS A 116 -0.16 8.30 -11.42
C HIS A 116 -0.74 9.41 -12.30
N GLN A 117 -1.92 9.92 -11.98
CA GLN A 117 -2.52 11.05 -12.68
C GLN A 117 -1.74 12.37 -12.50
N LEU A 118 -1.02 12.54 -11.39
CA LEU A 118 -0.06 13.63 -11.19
C LEU A 118 1.25 13.44 -11.96
N GLY A 119 1.36 12.39 -12.78
CA GLY A 119 2.53 12.12 -13.63
C GLY A 119 3.58 11.22 -12.98
N ILE A 120 3.27 10.58 -11.85
CA ILE A 120 4.20 9.63 -11.22
C ILE A 120 4.15 8.31 -11.97
N GLY A 121 5.19 7.99 -12.73
CA GLY A 121 5.23 6.75 -13.52
C GLY A 121 5.69 5.51 -12.76
N ARG A 122 6.45 5.66 -11.66
CA ARG A 122 7.00 4.54 -10.90
C ARG A 122 6.02 4.07 -9.82
N GLU A 123 5.70 2.78 -9.81
CA GLU A 123 4.80 2.13 -8.83
C GLU A 123 5.20 2.39 -7.37
N ASP A 124 6.48 2.26 -7.02
CA ASP A 124 6.92 2.51 -5.64
C ASP A 124 6.74 3.98 -5.24
N GLU A 125 6.94 4.92 -6.16
CA GLU A 125 6.70 6.35 -5.91
C GLU A 125 5.19 6.63 -5.80
N ALA A 126 4.36 5.98 -6.63
CA ALA A 126 2.90 6.07 -6.50
C ALA A 126 2.41 5.45 -5.18
N ASN A 127 3.02 4.35 -4.71
CA ASN A 127 2.78 3.78 -3.38
C ASN A 127 3.17 4.76 -2.27
N LEU A 128 4.30 5.45 -2.41
CA LEU A 128 4.75 6.47 -1.46
C LEU A 128 3.76 7.62 -1.37
N ILE A 129 3.35 8.19 -2.50
CA ILE A 129 2.38 9.29 -2.53
C ILE A 129 1.02 8.83 -2.01
N GLY A 130 0.55 7.66 -2.47
CA GLY A 130 -0.68 7.02 -2.00
C GLY A 130 -0.66 6.86 -0.47
N TYR A 131 0.44 6.39 0.10
CA TYR A 131 0.64 6.29 1.55
C TYR A 131 0.62 7.64 2.24
N LEU A 132 1.41 8.61 1.79
CA LEU A 132 1.50 9.93 2.41
C LEU A 132 0.14 10.62 2.46
N VAL A 133 -0.63 10.57 1.38
CA VAL A 133 -1.96 11.17 1.30
C VAL A 133 -2.98 10.43 2.16
N SER A 134 -3.08 9.11 2.02
CA SER A 134 -4.12 8.33 2.72
C SER A 134 -3.85 8.20 4.22
N SER A 135 -2.58 8.06 4.63
CA SER A 135 -2.20 8.00 6.06
C SER A 135 -2.37 9.32 6.80
N ASN A 136 -2.32 10.46 6.09
CA ASN A 136 -2.61 11.78 6.64
C ASN A 136 -4.06 12.23 6.41
N SER A 137 -4.92 11.41 5.82
CA SER A 137 -6.34 11.74 5.60
C SER A 137 -7.06 12.04 6.91
N ASN A 138 -8.07 12.91 6.88
CA ASN A 138 -8.96 13.13 8.04
C ASN A 138 -9.93 11.96 8.24
N ASN A 139 -10.09 11.07 7.25
CA ASN A 139 -10.92 9.88 7.36
C ASN A 139 -10.14 8.71 7.95
N PRO A 140 -10.53 8.15 9.13
CA PRO A 140 -9.79 7.07 9.76
C PRO A 140 -9.72 5.77 8.96
N TYR A 141 -10.68 5.49 8.06
CA TYR A 141 -10.62 4.30 7.22
C TYR A 141 -9.61 4.43 6.08
N PHE A 142 -9.37 5.65 5.57
CA PHE A 142 -8.24 5.92 4.67
C PHE A 142 -6.91 5.69 5.38
N GLN A 143 -6.77 6.14 6.62
CA GLN A 143 -5.58 5.86 7.43
C GLN A 143 -5.40 4.36 7.65
N TYR A 144 -6.47 3.64 7.97
CA TYR A 144 -6.43 2.18 8.13
C TYR A 144 -5.98 1.49 6.83
N SER A 145 -6.60 1.83 5.70
CA SER A 145 -6.26 1.30 4.37
C SER A 145 -4.79 1.53 4.00
N ALA A 146 -4.26 2.73 4.27
CA ALA A 146 -2.86 3.08 4.05
C ALA A 146 -1.91 2.18 4.86
N ASN A 147 -2.12 2.10 6.17
CA ASN A 147 -1.28 1.30 7.05
C ASN A 147 -1.43 -0.20 6.75
N TYR A 148 -2.61 -0.66 6.32
CA TYR A 148 -2.88 -2.02 5.89
C TYR A 148 -2.03 -2.38 4.66
N ALA A 149 -2.06 -1.54 3.61
CA ALA A 149 -1.29 -1.74 2.40
C ALA A 149 0.23 -1.76 2.70
N MET A 150 0.72 -0.82 3.52
CA MET A 150 2.13 -0.77 3.88
C MET A 150 2.56 -1.97 4.73
N LEU A 151 1.72 -2.42 5.68
CA LEU A 151 2.04 -3.58 6.50
C LEU A 151 2.18 -4.86 5.65
N LYS A 152 1.40 -5.02 4.57
CA LYS A 152 1.59 -6.16 3.63
C LYS A 152 3.02 -6.18 3.06
N ASN A 153 3.52 -5.05 2.57
CA ASN A 153 4.88 -4.94 2.02
C ASN A 153 5.96 -5.16 3.09
N ILE A 154 5.79 -4.55 4.27
CA ILE A 154 6.73 -4.71 5.39
C ILE A 154 6.78 -6.17 5.86
N LEU A 155 5.63 -6.82 6.04
CA LEU A 155 5.56 -8.23 6.46
C LEU A 155 6.14 -9.18 5.40
N PHE A 156 5.95 -8.89 4.11
CA PHE A 156 6.59 -9.64 3.04
C PHE A 156 8.12 -9.58 3.17
N GLU A 157 8.68 -8.38 3.35
CA GLU A 157 10.12 -8.21 3.49
C GLU A 157 10.66 -8.84 4.80
N ILE A 158 9.94 -8.71 5.92
CA ILE A 158 10.30 -9.37 7.18
C ILE A 158 10.30 -10.88 7.00
N ARG A 159 9.26 -11.46 6.38
CA ARG A 159 9.20 -12.90 6.10
C ARG A 159 10.39 -13.37 5.27
N MET A 160 10.87 -12.52 4.35
CA MET A 160 12.02 -12.83 3.51
C MET A 160 13.37 -12.74 4.23
N LYS A 161 13.50 -11.90 5.27
CA LYS A 161 14.76 -11.66 5.99
C LYS A 161 14.85 -12.40 7.32
N SER A 162 13.72 -12.56 8.01
CA SER A 162 13.59 -13.23 9.31
C SER A 162 12.19 -13.87 9.43
N PRO A 163 12.03 -15.13 8.98
CA PRO A 163 10.78 -15.87 9.15
C PRO A 163 10.34 -16.00 10.62
N GLU A 164 11.30 -16.12 11.55
CA GLU A 164 11.01 -16.20 12.99
C GLU A 164 10.39 -14.90 13.53
N ASP A 165 10.92 -13.73 13.15
CA ASP A 165 10.34 -12.45 13.55
C ASP A 165 8.99 -12.21 12.87
N TYR A 166 8.82 -12.68 11.63
CA TYR A 166 7.51 -12.64 10.95
C TYR A 166 6.45 -13.36 11.78
N ASP A 167 6.69 -14.60 12.20
CA ASP A 167 5.70 -15.39 12.96
C ASP A 167 5.35 -14.71 14.29
N LYS A 168 6.37 -14.20 15.00
CA LYS A 168 6.19 -13.45 16.26
C LYS A 168 5.35 -12.18 16.04
N LEU A 169 5.64 -11.40 15.02
CA LEU A 169 4.91 -10.17 14.72
C LEU A 169 3.49 -10.44 14.24
N TYR A 170 3.31 -11.42 13.36
CA TYR A 170 2.00 -11.78 12.81
C TYR A 170 1.02 -12.17 13.91
N ALA A 171 1.50 -12.85 14.96
CA ALA A 171 0.70 -13.19 16.14
C ALA A 171 0.21 -11.99 16.97
N THR A 172 0.81 -10.80 16.81
CA THR A 172 0.42 -9.56 17.51
C THR A 172 -0.58 -8.70 16.73
N ILE A 173 -0.90 -9.09 15.50
CA ILE A 173 -1.87 -8.40 14.65
C ILE A 173 -3.27 -8.74 15.15
N ASN A 174 -4.10 -7.71 15.31
CA ASN A 174 -5.47 -7.90 15.74
C ASN A 174 -6.28 -8.76 14.73
N THR A 175 -7.21 -9.56 15.24
CA THR A 175 -7.97 -10.54 14.45
C THR A 175 -8.73 -9.93 13.27
N GLY A 176 -9.21 -8.70 13.38
CA GLY A 176 -9.92 -8.06 12.27
C GLY A 176 -9.03 -7.70 11.09
N THR A 177 -7.79 -7.27 11.34
CA THR A 177 -6.80 -7.05 10.27
C THR A 177 -6.38 -8.37 9.64
N ILE A 178 -6.23 -9.43 10.44
CA ILE A 178 -6.00 -10.79 9.91
C ILE A 178 -7.13 -11.22 8.97
N ARG A 179 -8.39 -10.99 9.34
CA ARG A 179 -9.55 -11.27 8.46
C ARG A 179 -9.51 -10.46 7.18
N ASP A 180 -9.08 -9.20 7.24
CA ASP A 180 -8.93 -8.36 6.06
C ASP A 180 -7.84 -8.93 5.12
N PHE A 181 -6.70 -9.42 5.66
CA PHE A 181 -5.67 -10.12 4.87
C PHE A 181 -6.21 -11.40 4.23
N GLU A 182 -6.98 -12.20 4.97
CA GLU A 182 -7.57 -13.44 4.46
C GLU A 182 -8.58 -13.16 3.34
N ALA A 183 -9.43 -12.14 3.51
CA ALA A 183 -10.40 -11.74 2.50
C ALA A 183 -9.73 -11.23 1.22
N ASP A 184 -8.64 -10.47 1.34
CA ASP A 184 -7.84 -9.99 0.21
C ASP A 184 -7.15 -11.13 -0.54
N ARG A 185 -6.50 -12.04 0.20
CA ARG A 185 -5.91 -13.27 -0.37
C ARG A 185 -6.96 -14.10 -1.10
N ASP A 186 -8.09 -14.37 -0.46
CA ASP A 186 -9.13 -15.23 -1.02
C ASP A 186 -9.81 -14.57 -2.22
N PHE A 187 -9.93 -13.24 -2.23
CA PHE A 187 -10.38 -12.47 -3.39
C PHE A 187 -9.44 -12.67 -4.59
N TRP A 188 -8.13 -12.49 -4.41
CA TRP A 188 -7.17 -12.65 -5.50
C TRP A 188 -7.04 -14.09 -5.98
N ARG A 189 -7.02 -15.06 -5.06
CA ARG A 189 -7.05 -16.49 -5.41
C ARG A 189 -8.28 -16.83 -6.26
N LYS A 190 -9.46 -16.30 -5.94
CA LYS A 190 -10.69 -16.55 -6.70
C LYS A 190 -10.64 -15.95 -8.10
N HIS A 191 -10.14 -14.72 -8.25
CA HIS A 191 -10.28 -13.98 -9.50
C HIS A 191 -9.06 -14.11 -10.41
N ASN A 192 -7.85 -14.27 -9.88
CA ASN A 192 -6.61 -14.41 -10.63
C ASN A 192 -5.76 -15.60 -10.14
N ASN A 193 -6.36 -16.79 -10.13
CA ASN A 193 -5.74 -18.01 -9.61
C ASN A 193 -4.42 -18.36 -10.31
N ASP A 194 -4.35 -18.22 -11.63
CA ASP A 194 -3.16 -18.61 -12.41
C ASP A 194 -1.93 -17.75 -12.03
N MET A 195 -2.12 -16.43 -11.85
CA MET A 195 -1.06 -15.55 -11.37
C MET A 195 -0.74 -15.82 -9.90
N PHE A 196 -1.75 -16.07 -9.07
CA PHE A 196 -1.56 -16.36 -7.64
C PHE A 196 -0.72 -17.62 -7.43
N ASP A 197 -1.01 -18.69 -8.17
CA ASP A 197 -0.28 -19.96 -8.12
C ASP A 197 1.16 -19.79 -8.63
N TYR A 198 1.34 -19.04 -9.73
CA TYR A 198 2.68 -18.72 -10.25
C TYR A 198 3.53 -17.93 -9.23
N MET A 199 2.94 -16.91 -8.59
CA MET A 199 3.62 -16.12 -7.56
C MET A 199 3.96 -16.97 -6.34
N GLY A 200 3.10 -17.90 -5.95
CA GLY A 200 3.38 -18.87 -4.89
C GLY A 200 4.60 -19.74 -5.19
N VAL A 201 4.72 -20.25 -6.43
CA VAL A 201 5.87 -21.06 -6.86
C VAL A 201 7.16 -20.23 -6.96
N ALA A 202 7.08 -19.02 -7.52
CA ALA A 202 8.21 -18.10 -7.61
C ALA A 202 8.73 -17.74 -6.22
N PHE A 203 7.82 -17.47 -5.27
CA PHE A 203 8.13 -17.17 -3.88
C PHE A 203 8.79 -18.35 -3.16
N ASP A 204 8.27 -19.57 -3.29
CA ASP A 204 8.85 -20.76 -2.68
C ASP A 204 10.28 -21.04 -3.21
N ARG A 205 10.49 -20.84 -4.52
CA ARG A 205 11.84 -20.91 -5.12
C ARG A 205 12.76 -19.82 -4.60
N PHE A 206 12.24 -18.60 -4.48
CA PHE A 206 13.00 -17.46 -3.97
C PHE A 206 13.44 -17.68 -2.51
N LEU A 207 12.58 -18.21 -1.64
CA LEU A 207 12.95 -18.59 -0.26
C LEU A 207 14.05 -19.66 -0.24
N LYS A 208 13.90 -20.72 -1.04
CA LYS A 208 14.87 -21.83 -1.10
C LYS A 208 16.26 -21.39 -1.57
N LEU A 209 16.33 -20.48 -2.53
CA LEU A 209 17.59 -19.94 -3.06
C LEU A 209 18.25 -18.93 -2.11
N ASN A 210 17.46 -18.25 -1.27
CA ASN A 210 17.92 -17.16 -0.41
C ASN A 210 18.12 -17.57 1.06
N ASN A 211 18.36 -18.85 1.33
CA ASN A 211 18.68 -19.35 2.67
C ASN A 211 20.11 -18.98 3.14
N GLN A 212 20.56 -17.77 2.80
CA GLN A 212 21.87 -17.17 3.08
C GLN A 212 21.62 -15.81 3.75
N PRO A 213 22.45 -15.39 4.73
CA PRO A 213 22.27 -14.11 5.40
C PRO A 213 22.34 -12.97 4.39
N LYS A 214 21.21 -12.30 4.15
CA LYS A 214 21.15 -11.14 3.26
C LYS A 214 21.49 -9.86 4.02
N GLY A 215 22.20 -8.97 3.32
CA GLY A 215 22.57 -7.64 3.80
C GLY A 215 21.38 -6.70 3.99
N THR A 216 21.69 -5.43 4.23
CA THR A 216 20.75 -4.36 4.60
C THR A 216 19.89 -3.83 3.44
N ASP A 217 19.82 -4.52 2.31
CA ASP A 217 19.11 -4.05 1.11
C ASP A 217 17.62 -4.36 1.19
N SER A 218 16.77 -3.38 0.87
CA SER A 218 15.32 -3.58 0.78
C SER A 218 14.95 -4.29 -0.52
N TYR A 219 13.83 -5.02 -0.50
CA TYR A 219 13.26 -5.59 -1.74
C TYR A 219 12.34 -4.62 -2.48
N GLN A 220 11.90 -3.55 -1.81
CA GLN A 220 10.90 -2.62 -2.32
C GLN A 220 11.23 -1.20 -1.83
N ASP A 221 11.42 -0.24 -2.75
CA ASP A 221 11.84 1.12 -2.39
C ASP A 221 10.86 1.77 -1.39
N ILE A 222 9.57 1.42 -1.46
CA ILE A 222 8.57 1.90 -0.49
C ILE A 222 8.91 1.51 0.96
N VAL A 223 9.43 0.31 1.24
CA VAL A 223 9.76 -0.09 2.63
C VAL A 223 10.96 0.72 3.14
N LEU A 224 11.93 1.01 2.27
CA LEU A 224 13.04 1.94 2.54
C LEU A 224 12.56 3.35 2.88
N TRP A 225 11.63 3.89 2.10
CA TRP A 225 11.09 5.22 2.37
C TRP A 225 10.24 5.25 3.63
N LEU A 226 9.43 4.22 3.91
CA LEU A 226 8.69 4.11 5.17
C LEU A 226 9.62 4.08 6.38
N TYR A 227 10.73 3.33 6.33
CA TYR A 227 11.74 3.38 7.40
C TYR A 227 12.27 4.81 7.57
N ASN A 228 12.66 5.47 6.48
CA ASN A 228 13.26 6.81 6.55
C ASN A 228 12.28 7.89 7.02
N ILE A 229 10.98 7.76 6.73
CA ILE A 229 9.92 8.62 7.23
C ILE A 229 9.74 8.45 8.75
N HIS A 230 9.76 7.21 9.25
CA HIS A 230 9.39 6.89 10.64
C HIS A 230 10.56 6.60 11.58
N LYS A 231 11.82 6.54 11.12
CA LYS A 231 12.98 6.10 11.95
C LYS A 231 13.20 6.86 13.26
N LYS A 232 12.63 8.07 13.41
CA LYS A 232 12.66 8.85 14.67
C LYS A 232 11.59 8.42 15.68
N ASP A 233 10.58 7.68 15.23
CA ASP A 233 9.42 7.20 16.00
C ASP A 233 9.53 5.70 16.35
N LEU A 234 10.57 5.00 15.89
CA LEU A 234 10.78 3.54 16.05
C LEU A 234 11.49 3.16 17.35
#